data_AF-A0A7V1PQT0-F1
#
_entry.id   AF-A0A7V1PQT0-F1
#
_cell.length_a   1.000
_cell.length_b   1.000
_cell.length_c   1.000
_cell.angle_alpha   90.00
_cell.angle_beta   90.00
_cell.angle_gamma   90.00
#
_symmetry.space_group_name_H-M   'P 1'
#
loop_
_entity.id
_entity.type
_entity.pdbx_description
1 polymer ?
#
loop_
_entity_poly.entity_id
_entity_poly.type
_entity_poly.pdbx_seq_one_letter_code
_entity_poly.pdbx_strand_id
1 'polypeptide(L)'
;MGKLAKSFFEIFNDKVSLIYEYDKSTPLFVRNANTEITKNNVDNAIDILINGIRKYPDYPTAYFILGKAYTIKGEFKDAEEAYRKGSDFIYSDSAFDFYMKEIEALKAERSLFKSDRGSAFLSSEDNEIKKNEPSLLTNENVKNDKFEVDDIKKDIEDVANIENKFDEKLDELANEIASAHMPEIDNSKIDNVSTREYINDDPMIVSETLAKIYEAQSEFLEAIKVYEKLILKHPDKKEEFTNRIIDLKTRSDNQTD
;
A
#
# COMPACT_ATOMS: atom_id res chain seq x y z
N MET A 1 -32.58 5.68 7.88
CA MET A 1 -31.31 5.14 7.37
C MET A 1 -30.27 5.28 8.46
N GLY A 2 -29.86 4.19 9.09
CA GLY A 2 -28.81 4.24 10.12
C GLY A 2 -27.47 4.55 9.46
N LYS A 3 -26.75 5.57 9.93
CA LYS A 3 -25.34 5.74 9.58
C LYS A 3 -24.62 4.47 10.04
N LEU A 4 -24.00 3.73 9.13
CA LEU A 4 -23.08 2.66 9.51
C LEU A 4 -22.01 3.28 10.42
N ALA A 5 -21.77 2.67 11.58
CA ALA A 5 -20.66 3.04 12.43
C ALA A 5 -19.35 2.81 11.65
N LYS A 6 -18.46 3.80 11.66
CA LYS A 6 -17.16 3.68 11.00
C LYS A 6 -16.38 2.50 11.57
N SER A 7 -15.69 1.77 10.72
CA SER A 7 -14.85 0.66 11.17
C SER A 7 -13.64 1.18 11.98
N PHE A 8 -13.05 0.32 12.81
CA PHE A 8 -11.81 0.63 13.52
C PHE A 8 -10.73 1.18 12.59
N PHE A 9 -10.58 0.55 11.42
CA PHE A 9 -9.63 0.93 10.40
C PHE A 9 -9.91 2.33 9.81
N GLU A 10 -11.19 2.66 9.59
CA GLU A 10 -11.61 3.99 9.11
C GLU A 10 -11.32 5.09 10.14
N ILE A 11 -11.68 4.88 11.41
CA ILE A 11 -11.43 5.84 12.50
C ILE A 11 -9.93 6.10 12.65
N PHE A 12 -9.13 5.04 12.56
CA PHE A 12 -7.67 5.12 12.65
C PHE A 12 -7.09 5.90 11.46
N ASN A 13 -7.60 5.71 10.25
CA ASN A 13 -7.16 6.47 9.07
C ASN A 13 -7.57 7.94 9.13
N ASP A 14 -8.80 8.25 9.56
CA ASP A 14 -9.26 9.63 9.72
C ASP A 14 -8.34 10.44 10.64
N LYS A 15 -7.92 9.84 11.77
CA LYS A 15 -6.98 10.49 12.70
C LYS A 15 -5.60 10.71 12.08
N VAL A 16 -5.11 9.78 11.27
CA VAL A 16 -3.85 9.97 10.55
C VAL A 16 -3.94 11.07 9.50
N SER A 17 -5.04 11.13 8.74
CA SER A 17 -5.31 12.22 7.81
C SER A 17 -5.33 13.57 8.54
N LEU A 18 -5.97 13.64 9.70
CA LEU A 18 -6.06 14.85 10.51
C LEU A 18 -4.66 15.33 10.99
N ILE A 19 -3.82 14.41 11.49
CA ILE A 19 -2.44 14.74 11.90
C ILE A 19 -1.63 15.26 10.71
N TYR A 20 -1.76 14.63 9.54
CA TYR A 20 -1.06 15.07 8.34
C TYR A 20 -1.55 16.43 7.82
N GLU A 21 -2.86 16.70 7.88
CA GLU A 21 -3.41 17.99 7.45
C GLU A 21 -2.90 19.14 8.32
N TYR A 22 -2.82 18.91 9.64
CA TYR A 22 -2.29 19.87 10.60
C TYR A 22 -0.79 20.11 10.41
N ASP A 23 -0.02 19.04 10.21
CA ASP A 23 1.41 19.13 9.93
C ASP A 23 1.80 18.28 8.71
N LYS A 24 1.82 18.95 7.56
CA LYS A 24 2.24 18.39 6.26
C LYS A 24 3.74 18.07 6.19
N SER A 25 4.51 18.34 7.24
CA SER A 25 5.88 17.83 7.37
C SER A 25 5.90 16.43 7.96
N THR A 26 4.84 15.94 8.61
CA THR A 26 4.87 14.59 9.19
C THR A 26 5.01 13.51 8.10
N PRO A 27 5.85 12.47 8.27
CA PRO A 27 5.99 11.34 7.31
C PRO A 27 4.72 10.50 7.06
N LEU A 28 3.57 10.93 7.58
CA LEU A 28 2.27 10.28 7.42
C LEU A 28 1.63 10.53 6.04
N PHE A 29 2.25 11.34 5.19
CA PHE A 29 1.73 11.69 3.86
C PHE A 29 1.43 10.47 2.99
N VAL A 30 2.25 9.41 3.08
CA VAL A 30 2.04 8.16 2.33
C VAL A 30 0.74 7.49 2.73
N ARG A 31 0.43 7.51 4.02
CA ARG A 31 -0.80 6.92 4.53
C ARG A 31 -2.02 7.74 4.16
N ASN A 32 -1.93 9.07 4.24
CA ASN A 32 -2.99 9.94 3.76
C ASN A 32 -3.24 9.75 2.25
N ALA A 33 -2.18 9.69 1.44
CA ALA A 33 -2.29 9.41 0.02
C ALA A 33 -2.94 8.04 -0.25
N ASN A 34 -2.54 7.00 0.48
CA ASN A 34 -3.16 5.68 0.36
C ASN A 34 -4.66 5.70 0.73
N THR A 35 -5.05 6.50 1.72
CA THR A 35 -6.48 6.75 2.03
C THR A 35 -7.19 7.44 0.87
N GLU A 36 -6.59 8.45 0.25
CA GLU A 36 -7.17 9.12 -0.93
C GLU A 36 -7.31 8.15 -2.13
N ILE A 37 -6.34 7.26 -2.35
CA ILE A 37 -6.45 6.18 -3.35
C ILE A 37 -7.68 5.31 -3.07
N THR A 38 -7.91 4.88 -1.81
CA THR A 38 -9.09 4.05 -1.47
C THR A 38 -10.41 4.78 -1.66
N LYS A 39 -10.42 6.11 -1.57
CA LYS A 39 -11.58 6.96 -1.89
C LYS A 39 -11.74 7.23 -3.39
N ASN A 40 -10.90 6.64 -4.23
CA ASN A 40 -10.82 6.90 -5.68
C ASN A 40 -10.39 8.33 -6.05
N ASN A 41 -9.79 9.07 -5.11
CA ASN A 41 -9.25 10.41 -5.32
C ASN A 41 -7.77 10.34 -5.75
N VAL A 42 -7.51 9.67 -6.88
CA VAL A 42 -6.14 9.29 -7.29
C VAL A 42 -5.26 10.50 -7.58
N ASP A 43 -5.77 11.55 -8.22
CA ASP A 43 -4.99 12.76 -8.52
C ASP A 43 -4.51 13.47 -7.24
N ASN A 44 -5.39 13.60 -6.24
CA ASN A 44 -5.03 14.19 -4.94
C ASN A 44 -3.95 13.35 -4.22
N ALA A 45 -4.05 12.02 -4.30
CA ALA A 45 -3.03 11.14 -3.74
C ALA A 45 -1.65 11.37 -4.39
N ILE A 46 -1.60 11.52 -5.72
CA ILE A 46 -0.37 11.82 -6.46
C ILE A 46 0.24 13.14 -5.97
N ASP A 47 -0.57 14.19 -5.85
CA ASP A 47 -0.10 15.51 -5.38
C ASP A 47 0.47 15.45 -3.96
N ILE A 48 -0.19 14.73 -3.04
CA ILE A 48 0.28 14.51 -1.67
C ILE A 48 1.64 13.81 -1.69
N LEU A 49 1.79 12.77 -2.51
CA LEU A 49 3.01 11.97 -2.61
C LEU A 49 4.17 12.78 -3.20
N ILE A 50 3.94 13.51 -4.30
CA ILE A 50 4.98 14.35 -4.92
C ILE A 50 5.48 15.40 -3.93
N ASN A 51 4.58 16.07 -3.21
CA ASN A 51 4.95 17.06 -2.22
C ASN A 51 5.65 16.46 -1.00
N GLY A 52 5.24 15.25 -0.57
CA GLY A 52 5.90 14.51 0.50
C GLY A 52 7.30 14.05 0.13
N ILE A 53 7.48 13.48 -1.07
CA ILE A 53 8.76 13.03 -1.61
C ILE A 53 9.76 14.20 -1.75
N ARG A 54 9.29 15.41 -2.09
CA ARG A 54 10.16 16.60 -2.11
C ARG A 54 10.79 16.90 -0.75
N LYS A 55 10.13 16.54 0.35
CA LYS A 55 10.63 16.70 1.72
C LYS A 55 11.38 15.46 2.22
N TYR A 56 10.94 14.28 1.81
CA TYR A 56 11.46 12.96 2.18
C TYR A 56 11.85 12.17 0.93
N PRO A 57 12.94 12.58 0.24
CA PRO A 57 13.32 12.00 -1.05
C PRO A 57 13.83 10.56 -0.93
N ASP A 58 14.15 10.09 0.26
CA ASP A 58 14.68 8.77 0.57
C ASP A 58 13.62 7.83 1.19
N TYR A 59 12.33 8.14 1.01
CA TYR A 59 11.23 7.37 1.60
C TYR A 59 10.66 6.33 0.61
N PRO A 60 11.11 5.05 0.63
CA PRO A 60 10.86 4.11 -0.46
C PRO A 60 9.38 3.78 -0.62
N THR A 61 8.66 3.67 0.50
CA THR A 61 7.22 3.43 0.53
C THR A 61 6.44 4.52 -0.21
N ALA A 62 6.88 5.79 -0.21
CA ALA A 62 6.21 6.82 -0.99
C ALA A 62 6.28 6.57 -2.48
N TYR A 63 7.43 6.09 -2.97
CA TYR A 63 7.61 5.76 -4.38
C TYR A 63 6.76 4.56 -4.79
N PHE A 64 6.65 3.53 -3.95
CA PHE A 64 5.75 2.41 -4.22
C PHE A 64 4.27 2.82 -4.25
N ILE A 65 3.82 3.65 -3.29
CA ILE A 65 2.44 4.14 -3.29
C ILE A 65 2.17 5.10 -4.47
N LEU A 66 3.18 5.87 -4.89
CA LEU A 66 3.09 6.74 -6.08
C LEU A 66 2.98 5.91 -7.36
N GLY A 67 3.79 4.85 -7.50
CA GLY A 67 3.69 3.91 -8.60
C GLY A 67 2.30 3.27 -8.68
N LYS A 68 1.73 2.90 -7.54
CA LYS A 68 0.36 2.37 -7.45
C LYS A 68 -0.68 3.39 -7.89
N ALA A 69 -0.55 4.64 -7.44
CA ALA A 69 -1.47 5.71 -7.83
C ALA A 69 -1.44 5.95 -9.36
N TYR A 70 -0.25 6.04 -9.95
CA TYR A 70 -0.09 6.16 -11.41
C TYR A 70 -0.61 4.95 -12.17
N THR A 71 -0.42 3.73 -11.65
CA THR A 71 -0.96 2.50 -12.24
C THR A 71 -2.49 2.53 -12.32
N ILE A 72 -3.15 2.94 -11.24
CA ILE A 72 -4.61 3.09 -11.21
C ILE A 72 -5.07 4.14 -12.23
N LYS A 73 -4.38 5.28 -12.28
CA LYS A 73 -4.64 6.37 -13.24
C LYS A 73 -4.39 5.95 -14.70
N GLY A 74 -3.57 4.93 -14.94
CA GLY A 74 -3.18 4.45 -16.26
C GLY A 74 -1.92 5.11 -16.83
N GLU A 75 -1.23 5.91 -16.03
CA GLU A 75 0.04 6.58 -16.36
C GLU A 75 1.19 5.57 -16.15
N PHE A 76 1.24 4.52 -16.97
CA PHE A 76 2.13 3.38 -16.73
C PHE A 76 3.63 3.71 -16.81
N LYS A 77 4.02 4.75 -17.55
CA LYS A 77 5.43 5.19 -17.64
C LYS A 77 5.88 5.81 -16.32
N ASP A 78 5.07 6.70 -15.77
CA ASP A 78 5.33 7.35 -14.48
C ASP A 78 5.27 6.34 -13.33
N ALA A 79 4.38 5.34 -13.44
CA ALA A 79 4.32 4.22 -12.51
C ALA A 79 5.62 3.41 -12.48
N GLU A 80 6.16 3.04 -13.65
CA GLU A 80 7.43 2.32 -13.76
C GLU A 80 8.59 3.11 -13.15
N GLU A 81 8.70 4.41 -13.45
CA GLU A 81 9.77 5.25 -12.89
C GLU A 81 9.66 5.32 -11.35
N ALA A 82 8.45 5.47 -10.82
CA ALA A 82 8.22 5.50 -9.38
C ALA A 82 8.58 4.15 -8.74
N TYR A 83 8.15 3.02 -9.31
CA TYR A 83 8.50 1.71 -8.78
C TYR A 83 10.00 1.43 -8.83
N ARG A 84 10.67 1.82 -9.93
CA ARG A 84 12.13 1.69 -10.05
C ARG A 84 12.84 2.43 -8.93
N LYS A 85 12.51 3.72 -8.72
CA LYS A 85 13.09 4.51 -7.63
C LYS A 85 12.84 3.87 -6.26
N GLY A 86 11.62 3.40 -6.00
CA GLY A 86 11.28 2.72 -4.74
C GLY A 86 12.14 1.47 -4.52
N SER A 87 12.30 0.64 -5.54
CA SER A 87 13.12 -0.57 -5.52
C SER A 87 14.61 -0.30 -5.37
N ASP A 88 15.12 0.76 -6.02
CA ASP A 88 16.52 1.19 -5.89
C ASP A 88 16.85 1.53 -4.44
N PHE A 89 15.96 2.23 -3.71
CA PHE A 89 16.20 2.57 -2.30
C PHE A 89 16.24 1.36 -1.36
N ILE A 90 15.52 0.28 -1.69
CA ILE A 90 15.52 -0.95 -0.89
C ILE A 90 16.44 -2.03 -1.49
N TYR A 91 17.20 -1.70 -2.54
CA TYR A 91 18.10 -2.60 -3.27
C TYR A 91 17.43 -3.92 -3.66
N SER A 92 16.20 -3.85 -4.19
CA SER A 92 15.37 -5.03 -4.49
C SER A 92 14.83 -5.01 -5.92
N ASP A 93 15.57 -5.63 -6.83
CA ASP A 93 15.12 -5.85 -8.21
C ASP A 93 13.86 -6.73 -8.25
N SER A 94 13.74 -7.70 -7.34
CA SER A 94 12.56 -8.55 -7.24
C SER A 94 11.28 -7.78 -6.91
N ALA A 95 11.37 -6.71 -6.10
CA ALA A 95 10.24 -5.81 -5.86
C ALA A 95 9.86 -5.02 -7.12
N PHE A 96 10.84 -4.59 -7.91
CA PHE A 96 10.58 -3.93 -9.19
C PHE A 96 9.86 -4.88 -10.16
N ASP A 97 10.39 -6.08 -10.36
CA ASP A 97 9.82 -7.10 -11.24
C ASP A 97 8.39 -7.48 -10.85
N PHE A 98 8.11 -7.53 -9.53
CA PHE A 98 6.77 -7.79 -9.02
C PHE A 98 5.76 -6.73 -9.54
N TYR A 99 6.06 -5.44 -9.38
CA TYR A 99 5.16 -4.38 -9.83
C TYR A 99 5.09 -4.24 -11.35
N MET A 100 6.16 -4.57 -12.07
CA MET A 100 6.14 -4.60 -13.54
C MET A 100 5.17 -5.66 -14.07
N LYS A 101 5.15 -6.86 -13.47
CA LYS A 101 4.16 -7.90 -13.81
C LYS A 101 2.73 -7.43 -13.56
N GLU A 102 2.48 -6.69 -12.47
CA GLU A 102 1.17 -6.12 -12.17
C GLU A 102 0.73 -5.11 -13.24
N ILE A 103 1.63 -4.21 -13.66
CA ILE A 103 1.36 -3.26 -14.75
C ILE A 103 1.05 -4.00 -16.07
N GLU A 104 1.81 -5.03 -16.41
CA GLU A 104 1.62 -5.81 -17.63
C GLU A 104 0.27 -6.54 -17.66
N ALA A 105 -0.11 -7.16 -16.55
CA ALA A 105 -1.42 -7.80 -16.41
C ALA A 105 -2.56 -6.79 -16.65
N LEU A 106 -2.47 -5.60 -16.04
CA LEU A 106 -3.47 -4.55 -16.22
C LEU A 106 -3.52 -4.01 -17.66
N LYS A 107 -2.37 -3.91 -18.34
CA LYS A 107 -2.32 -3.53 -19.76
C LYS A 107 -2.99 -4.58 -20.63
N ALA A 108 -2.74 -5.86 -20.38
CA ALA A 108 -3.33 -6.97 -21.11
C ALA A 108 -4.86 -7.00 -20.93
N GLU A 109 -5.36 -6.86 -19.71
CA GLU A 109 -6.80 -6.79 -19.42
C GLU A 109 -7.48 -5.63 -20.16
N ARG A 110 -6.88 -4.42 -20.14
CA ARG A 110 -7.39 -3.25 -20.86
C ARG A 110 -7.38 -3.46 -22.37
N SER A 111 -6.40 -4.20 -22.90
CA SER A 111 -6.32 -4.53 -24.33
C SER A 111 -7.41 -5.51 -24.76
N LEU A 112 -7.65 -6.57 -23.98
CA LEU A 112 -8.68 -7.58 -24.25
C LEU A 112 -10.09 -6.96 -24.26
N PHE A 113 -10.36 -6.01 -23.37
CA PHE A 113 -11.64 -5.33 -23.34
C PHE A 113 -11.90 -4.42 -24.56
N LYS A 114 -10.83 -3.94 -25.21
CA LYS A 114 -10.92 -3.05 -26.37
C LYS A 114 -11.23 -3.80 -27.67
N SER A 115 -10.80 -5.05 -27.82
CA SER A 115 -11.08 -5.88 -29.01
C SER A 115 -12.55 -6.33 -29.09
N ASP A 116 -13.18 -6.60 -27.96
CA ASP A 116 -14.47 -7.31 -27.93
C ASP A 116 -15.68 -6.38 -28.09
N ARG A 117 -15.55 -5.09 -27.78
CA ARG A 117 -16.63 -4.11 -27.96
C ARG A 117 -16.48 -3.23 -29.19
N GLY A 118 -15.25 -3.02 -29.67
CA GLY A 118 -14.99 -2.21 -30.86
C GLY A 118 -15.39 -2.90 -32.17
N SER A 119 -15.32 -4.22 -32.23
CA SER A 119 -15.66 -5.03 -33.41
C SER A 119 -17.18 -5.23 -33.56
N ALA A 120 -17.92 -5.35 -32.45
CA ALA A 120 -19.37 -5.55 -32.47
C ALA A 120 -20.17 -4.28 -32.85
N PHE A 121 -19.63 -3.08 -32.60
CA PHE A 121 -20.30 -1.81 -32.92
C PHE A 121 -20.01 -1.29 -34.34
N LEU A 122 -18.93 -1.74 -34.98
CA LEU A 122 -18.53 -1.31 -36.32
C LEU A 122 -18.96 -2.28 -37.43
N SER A 123 -19.51 -3.45 -37.08
CA SER A 123 -19.94 -4.48 -38.03
C SER A 123 -21.44 -4.52 -38.32
N SER A 124 -22.24 -3.63 -37.73
CA SER A 124 -23.67 -3.49 -38.06
C SER A 124 -23.90 -2.40 -39.10
N GLU A 125 -23.56 -2.68 -40.36
CA GLU A 125 -24.36 -2.17 -41.48
C GLU A 125 -25.71 -2.90 -41.47
N ASP A 126 -26.78 -2.11 -41.31
CA ASP A 126 -28.20 -2.40 -41.51
C ASP A 126 -28.59 -3.87 -41.71
N ASN A 127 -29.01 -4.54 -40.63
CA ASN A 127 -30.02 -5.60 -40.75
C ASN A 127 -30.83 -5.76 -39.46
N GLU A 128 -32.15 -5.84 -39.66
CA GLU A 128 -33.18 -5.95 -38.62
C GLU A 128 -32.92 -7.08 -37.63
N ILE A 129 -32.95 -6.76 -36.34
CA ILE A 129 -32.72 -7.70 -35.25
C ILE A 129 -34.00 -8.54 -35.02
N LYS A 130 -34.00 -9.80 -35.47
CA LYS A 130 -34.88 -10.84 -34.90
C LYS A 130 -34.19 -11.47 -33.70
N LYS A 131 -34.81 -11.35 -32.52
CA LYS A 131 -34.41 -11.99 -31.26
C LYS A 131 -34.42 -13.51 -31.40
N ASN A 132 -33.26 -14.15 -31.28
CA ASN A 132 -33.16 -15.57 -30.94
C ASN A 132 -32.18 -15.75 -29.79
N GLU A 133 -32.55 -16.60 -28.83
CA GLU A 133 -31.81 -16.93 -27.60
C GLU A 133 -30.46 -17.61 -27.89
N PRO A 134 -29.46 -17.48 -27.00
CA PRO A 134 -28.13 -18.02 -27.23
C PRO A 134 -28.07 -19.53 -26.96
N SER A 135 -27.65 -20.30 -27.96
CA SER A 135 -27.25 -21.70 -27.80
C SER A 135 -25.72 -21.81 -27.62
N LEU A 136 -25.33 -22.54 -26.58
CA LEU A 136 -23.96 -23.00 -26.33
C LEU A 136 -23.52 -23.96 -27.46
N LEU A 137 -22.41 -23.67 -28.12
CA LEU A 137 -21.74 -24.60 -29.01
C LEU A 137 -20.31 -24.88 -28.55
N THR A 138 -20.07 -26.17 -28.40
CA THR A 138 -18.83 -26.85 -28.02
C THR A 138 -17.82 -26.86 -29.15
N ASN A 139 -16.53 -26.75 -28.77
CA ASN A 139 -15.37 -26.91 -29.65
C ASN A 139 -15.25 -28.32 -30.20
N GLU A 140 -15.20 -28.46 -31.52
CA GLU A 140 -14.47 -29.54 -32.20
C GLU A 140 -13.88 -29.00 -33.50
N ASN A 141 -12.54 -28.93 -33.58
CA ASN A 141 -11.75 -29.25 -34.78
C ASN A 141 -10.25 -29.09 -34.48
N VAL A 142 -9.64 -30.17 -34.00
CA VAL A 142 -8.19 -30.37 -34.06
C VAL A 142 -7.89 -31.13 -35.36
N LYS A 143 -7.07 -30.54 -36.23
CA LYS A 143 -6.42 -31.27 -37.33
C LYS A 143 -4.95 -31.48 -36.98
N ASN A 144 -4.57 -32.75 -37.03
CA ASN A 144 -3.21 -33.28 -36.91
C ASN A 144 -2.31 -32.78 -38.04
N ASP A 145 -1.13 -32.26 -37.70
CA ASP A 145 0.06 -32.35 -38.54
C ASP A 145 1.20 -33.00 -37.75
N LYS A 146 1.86 -33.96 -38.40
CA LYS A 146 2.96 -34.79 -37.87
C LYS A 146 4.22 -33.95 -37.68
N PHE A 147 4.85 -34.06 -36.51
CA PHE A 147 6.23 -33.60 -36.26
C PHE A 147 7.15 -34.79 -35.97
N GLU A 148 8.32 -34.80 -36.62
CA GLU A 148 9.37 -35.82 -36.53
C GLU A 148 10.04 -35.82 -35.14
N VAL A 149 10.36 -37.02 -34.64
CA VAL A 149 10.79 -37.29 -33.26
C VAL A 149 12.25 -37.74 -33.28
N ASP A 150 13.19 -36.84 -33.57
CA ASP A 150 14.63 -37.16 -33.43
C ASP A 150 15.48 -36.02 -32.82
N ASP A 151 15.00 -34.77 -32.78
CA ASP A 151 15.76 -33.64 -32.20
C ASP A 151 15.64 -33.48 -30.67
N ILE A 152 14.70 -34.18 -30.01
CA ILE A 152 14.41 -33.98 -28.57
C ILE A 152 15.49 -34.58 -27.64
N LYS A 153 16.35 -35.49 -28.13
CA LYS A 153 17.31 -36.19 -27.26
C LYS A 153 18.54 -35.36 -26.89
N LYS A 154 18.89 -34.35 -27.69
CA LYS A 154 20.08 -33.52 -27.45
C LYS A 154 19.83 -32.42 -26.42
N ASP A 155 18.62 -31.88 -26.40
CA ASP A 155 18.23 -30.80 -25.46
C ASP A 155 18.00 -31.31 -24.02
N ILE A 156 17.76 -32.62 -23.83
CA ILE A 156 17.55 -33.21 -22.50
C ILE A 156 18.88 -33.36 -21.73
N GLU A 157 20.01 -33.59 -22.41
CA GLU A 157 21.32 -33.72 -21.75
C GLU A 157 21.84 -32.36 -21.23
N ASP A 158 21.50 -31.25 -21.90
CA ASP A 158 21.92 -29.91 -21.48
C ASP A 158 21.12 -29.39 -20.26
N VAL A 159 19.85 -29.78 -20.10
CA VAL A 159 19.01 -29.37 -18.95
C VAL A 159 19.49 -30.03 -17.65
N ALA A 160 19.83 -31.32 -17.70
CA ALA A 160 20.37 -32.03 -16.54
C ALA A 160 21.73 -31.48 -16.08
N ASN A 161 22.51 -30.89 -16.98
CA ASN A 161 23.80 -30.28 -16.66
C ASN A 161 23.67 -28.87 -16.05
N ILE A 162 22.54 -28.20 -16.28
CA ILE A 162 22.23 -26.87 -15.70
C ILE A 162 21.74 -26.99 -14.24
N GLU A 163 20.91 -27.99 -13.93
CA GLU A 163 20.44 -28.23 -12.55
C GLU A 163 21.62 -28.53 -11.60
N ASN A 164 22.51 -29.44 -11.99
CA ASN A 164 23.69 -29.79 -11.17
C ASN A 164 24.60 -28.57 -10.92
N LYS A 165 24.73 -27.68 -11.90
CA LYS A 165 25.56 -26.46 -11.79
C LYS A 165 24.90 -25.36 -10.93
N PHE A 166 23.59 -25.41 -10.77
CA PHE A 166 22.85 -24.48 -9.92
C PHE A 166 22.93 -24.91 -8.45
N ASP A 167 22.80 -26.21 -8.20
CA ASP A 167 22.88 -26.79 -6.85
C ASP A 167 24.27 -26.62 -6.24
N GLU A 168 25.34 -26.82 -7.03
CA GLU A 168 26.72 -26.56 -6.57
C GLU A 168 26.94 -25.10 -6.12
N LYS A 169 26.32 -24.14 -6.80
CA LYS A 169 26.42 -22.71 -6.44
C LYS A 169 25.61 -22.35 -5.20
N LEU A 170 24.50 -23.05 -4.96
CA LEU A 170 23.71 -22.88 -3.75
C LEU A 170 24.48 -23.36 -2.52
N ASP A 171 25.19 -24.48 -2.65
CA ASP A 171 26.02 -25.02 -1.57
C ASP A 171 27.23 -24.11 -1.27
N GLU A 172 27.85 -23.52 -2.30
CA GLU A 172 28.90 -22.50 -2.11
C GLU A 172 28.37 -21.28 -1.34
N LEU A 173 27.22 -20.75 -1.75
CA LEU A 173 26.59 -19.60 -1.09
C LEU A 173 26.16 -19.92 0.35
N ALA A 174 25.62 -21.12 0.59
CA ALA A 174 25.24 -21.56 1.93
C ALA A 174 26.45 -21.63 2.86
N ASN A 175 27.60 -22.11 2.37
CA ASN A 175 28.86 -22.16 3.13
C ASN A 175 29.46 -20.76 3.35
N GLU A 176 29.33 -19.85 2.39
CA GLU A 176 29.74 -18.44 2.55
C GLU A 176 28.90 -17.74 3.64
N ILE A 177 27.58 -17.92 3.63
CA ILE A 177 26.68 -17.38 4.66
C ILE A 177 26.95 -18.01 6.03
N ALA A 178 27.22 -19.32 6.08
CA ALA A 178 27.52 -20.02 7.34
C ALA A 178 28.86 -19.60 7.96
N SER A 179 29.83 -19.19 7.13
CA SER A 179 31.15 -18.72 7.58
C SER A 179 31.21 -17.22 7.88
N ALA A 180 30.27 -16.43 7.35
CA ALA A 180 30.06 -15.04 7.70
C ALA A 180 29.51 -14.93 9.14
N HIS A 181 30.42 -14.83 10.11
CA HIS A 181 30.08 -14.64 11.52
C HIS A 181 29.38 -13.29 11.72
N MET A 182 28.04 -13.30 11.85
CA MET A 182 27.31 -12.17 12.39
C MET A 182 27.73 -12.00 13.86
N PRO A 183 27.98 -10.76 14.35
CA PRO A 183 28.21 -10.53 15.77
C PRO A 183 27.04 -11.13 16.55
N GLU A 184 27.34 -11.87 17.63
CA GLU A 184 26.31 -12.42 18.51
C GLU A 184 25.34 -11.31 18.89
N ILE A 185 24.11 -11.38 18.36
CA ILE A 185 23.02 -10.55 18.82
C ILE A 185 22.81 -10.97 20.27
N ASP A 186 23.03 -10.03 21.19
CA ASP A 186 22.68 -10.22 22.59
C ASP A 186 21.20 -10.62 22.66
N ASN A 187 20.95 -11.92 22.85
CA ASN A 187 19.63 -12.50 23.07
C ASN A 187 19.13 -12.21 24.49
N SER A 188 19.56 -11.09 25.09
CA SER A 188 18.78 -10.48 26.16
C SER A 188 17.38 -10.29 25.60
N LYS A 189 16.41 -10.97 26.22
CA LYS A 189 15.02 -10.89 25.81
C LYS A 189 14.66 -9.43 25.60
N ILE A 190 14.37 -9.05 24.36
CA ILE A 190 13.71 -7.80 24.07
C ILE A 190 12.26 -7.99 24.54
N ASP A 191 12.06 -7.94 25.86
CA ASP A 191 10.76 -8.11 26.51
C ASP A 191 9.84 -6.89 26.28
N ASN A 192 10.15 -6.00 25.33
CA ASN A 192 9.34 -4.82 25.08
C ASN A 192 9.39 -4.27 23.65
N VAL A 193 9.27 -5.14 22.65
CA VAL A 193 8.57 -4.69 21.44
C VAL A 193 7.07 -4.75 21.76
N SER A 194 6.52 -3.66 22.30
CA SER A 194 5.10 -3.54 22.62
C SER A 194 4.26 -3.51 21.34
N THR A 195 4.08 -4.67 20.70
CA THR A 195 3.04 -4.91 19.69
C THR A 195 1.72 -5.36 20.33
N ARG A 196 1.72 -5.64 21.65
CA ARG A 196 0.54 -6.06 22.42
C ARG A 196 -0.37 -4.91 22.89
N GLU A 197 0.08 -3.66 22.88
CA GLU A 197 -0.74 -2.53 23.37
C GLU A 197 -1.79 -2.00 22.37
N TYR A 198 -1.81 -2.50 21.14
CA TYR A 198 -2.85 -2.17 20.14
C TYR A 198 -4.16 -2.96 20.34
N ILE A 199 -4.23 -3.85 21.35
CA ILE A 199 -5.39 -4.70 21.66
C ILE A 199 -6.16 -4.17 22.88
N ASN A 200 -6.11 -2.87 23.15
CA ASN A 200 -7.08 -2.26 24.05
C ASN A 200 -8.19 -1.65 23.19
N ASP A 201 -9.45 -1.91 23.54
CA ASP A 201 -10.70 -1.52 22.85
C ASP A 201 -10.91 0.01 22.65
N ASP A 202 -9.86 0.81 22.80
CA ASP A 202 -9.89 2.25 22.64
C ASP A 202 -8.96 2.69 21.47
N PRO A 203 -9.53 2.93 20.27
CA PRO A 203 -8.80 3.18 19.01
C PRO A 203 -8.18 4.58 18.92
N MET A 204 -7.82 5.16 20.07
CA MET A 204 -7.26 6.50 20.12
C MET A 204 -5.76 6.46 19.87
N ILE A 205 -5.35 6.89 18.67
CA ILE A 205 -3.97 7.36 18.48
C ILE A 205 -3.78 8.50 19.47
N VAL A 206 -3.02 8.26 20.52
CA VAL A 206 -2.79 9.27 21.54
C VAL A 206 -1.46 9.95 21.21
N SER A 207 -1.52 11.14 20.64
CA SER A 207 -0.35 11.98 20.37
C SER A 207 -0.63 13.42 20.79
N GLU A 208 0.43 14.13 21.20
CA GLU A 208 0.33 15.56 21.54
C GLU A 208 -0.17 16.38 20.35
N THR A 209 0.25 16.04 19.13
CA THR A 209 -0.21 16.70 17.90
C THR A 209 -1.72 16.56 17.72
N LEU A 210 -2.27 15.36 17.95
CA LEU A 210 -3.72 15.15 17.85
C LEU A 210 -4.48 15.97 18.90
N ALA A 211 -3.97 16.05 20.13
CA ALA A 211 -4.57 16.88 21.17
C ALA A 211 -4.61 18.36 20.76
N LYS A 212 -3.51 18.89 20.23
CA LYS A 212 -3.40 20.27 19.72
C LYS A 212 -4.35 20.54 18.55
N ILE A 213 -4.61 19.55 17.69
CA ILE A 213 -5.59 19.69 16.61
C ILE A 213 -6.99 19.89 17.17
N TYR A 214 -7.40 19.06 18.12
CA TYR A 214 -8.71 19.20 18.75
C TYR A 214 -8.86 20.55 19.45
N GLU A 215 -7.81 21.05 20.10
CA GLU A 215 -7.82 22.41 20.66
C GLU A 215 -8.02 23.48 19.58
N ALA A 216 -7.29 23.38 18.46
CA ALA A 216 -7.41 24.32 17.34
C ALA A 216 -8.81 24.30 16.71
N GLN A 217 -9.46 23.14 16.70
CA GLN A 217 -10.84 22.94 16.24
C GLN A 217 -11.90 23.32 17.28
N SER A 218 -11.49 23.78 18.48
CA SER A 218 -12.37 24.02 19.64
C SER A 218 -13.13 22.79 20.13
N GLU A 219 -12.68 21.58 19.76
CA GLU A 219 -13.20 20.31 20.25
C GLU A 219 -12.59 19.97 21.62
N PHE A 220 -12.85 20.82 22.62
CA PHE A 220 -12.16 20.75 23.92
C PHE A 220 -12.36 19.43 24.67
N LEU A 221 -13.54 18.81 24.55
CA LEU A 221 -13.81 17.51 25.18
C LEU A 221 -12.93 16.39 24.61
N GLU A 222 -12.71 16.37 23.30
CA GLU A 222 -11.83 15.38 22.67
C GLU A 222 -10.35 15.67 22.99
N ALA A 223 -9.95 16.94 23.01
CA ALA A 223 -8.61 17.34 23.44
C ALA A 223 -8.30 16.87 24.87
N ILE A 224 -9.22 17.10 25.82
CA ILE A 224 -9.06 16.67 27.22
C ILE A 224 -8.90 15.15 27.32
N LYS A 225 -9.73 14.37 26.62
CA LYS A 225 -9.60 12.90 26.58
C LYS A 225 -8.23 12.45 26.07
N VAL A 226 -7.66 13.15 25.07
CA VAL A 226 -6.30 12.86 24.58
C VAL A 226 -5.26 13.14 25.64
N TYR A 227 -5.29 14.30 26.30
CA TYR A 227 -4.33 14.62 27.36
C TYR A 227 -4.41 13.68 28.56
N GLU A 228 -5.62 13.26 28.96
CA GLU A 228 -5.80 12.29 30.04
C GLU A 228 -5.10 10.96 29.72
N LYS A 229 -5.19 10.49 28.47
CA LYS A 229 -4.46 9.28 28.05
C LYS A 229 -2.96 9.53 27.86
N LEU A 230 -2.54 10.73 27.47
CA LEU A 230 -1.11 11.07 27.37
C LEU A 230 -0.43 11.01 28.74
N ILE A 231 -1.10 11.44 29.81
CA ILE A 231 -0.57 11.35 31.18
C ILE A 231 -0.29 9.90 31.59
N LEU A 232 -1.13 8.96 31.17
CA LEU A 232 -0.94 7.53 31.48
C LEU A 232 0.31 6.96 30.77
N LYS A 233 0.61 7.44 29.56
CA LYS A 233 1.74 6.99 28.74
C LYS A 233 3.05 7.73 29.02
N HIS A 234 2.95 8.99 29.41
CA HIS A 234 4.07 9.89 29.67
C HIS A 234 3.92 10.54 31.05
N PRO A 235 4.18 9.80 32.15
CA PRO A 235 4.06 10.34 33.49
C PRO A 235 5.03 11.50 33.78
N ASP A 236 6.13 11.57 33.03
CA ASP A 236 7.14 12.64 33.07
C ASP A 236 6.58 14.00 32.65
N LYS A 237 5.61 14.03 31.72
CA LYS A 237 4.95 15.26 31.24
C LYS A 237 3.60 15.54 31.92
N LYS A 238 3.30 14.81 33.01
CA LYS A 238 2.00 14.89 33.67
C LYS A 238 1.61 16.30 34.07
N GLU A 239 2.55 17.09 34.58
CA GLU A 239 2.29 18.47 35.02
C GLU A 239 1.85 19.37 33.85
N GLU A 240 2.54 19.28 32.71
CA GLU A 240 2.22 20.02 31.49
C GLU A 240 0.81 19.69 30.99
N PHE A 241 0.49 18.41 30.84
CA PHE A 241 -0.82 17.96 30.36
C PHE A 241 -1.95 18.30 31.34
N THR A 242 -1.70 18.22 32.65
CA THR A 242 -2.70 18.60 33.67
C THR A 242 -3.02 20.09 33.59
N ASN A 243 -2.00 20.94 33.45
CA ASN A 243 -2.20 22.39 33.28
C ASN A 243 -2.98 22.70 32.00
N ARG A 244 -2.71 21.97 30.91
CA ARG A 244 -3.46 22.11 29.67
C ARG A 244 -4.93 21.71 29.83
N ILE A 245 -5.22 20.59 30.51
CA ILE A 245 -6.60 20.16 30.80
C ILE A 245 -7.36 21.23 31.60
N ILE A 246 -6.74 21.87 32.59
CA ILE A 246 -7.38 22.93 33.38
C ILE A 246 -7.73 24.15 32.52
N ASP A 247 -6.81 24.60 31.66
CA ASP A 247 -7.05 25.70 30.72
C ASP A 247 -8.22 25.37 29.77
N LEU A 248 -8.24 24.16 29.21
CA LEU A 248 -9.30 23.74 28.29
C LEU A 248 -10.68 23.62 28.95
N LYS A 249 -10.76 23.13 30.19
CA LYS A 249 -12.04 23.10 30.96
C LYS A 249 -12.58 24.50 31.21
N THR A 250 -11.69 25.44 31.55
CA THR A 250 -12.09 26.84 31.76
C THR A 250 -12.64 27.45 30.46
N ARG A 251 -12.05 27.11 29.31
CA ARG A 251 -12.52 27.59 27.99
C ARG A 251 -13.83 26.94 27.54
N SER A 252 -14.06 25.66 27.86
CA SER A 252 -15.33 25.01 27.54
C SER A 252 -16.49 25.59 28.33
N ASP A 253 -16.26 25.91 29.61
CA ASP A 253 -17.31 26.47 30.47
C ASP A 253 -17.74 27.86 29.98
N ASN A 254 -16.78 28.70 29.58
CA ASN A 254 -17.04 30.03 29.00
C ASN A 254 -17.71 30.03 27.61
N GLN A 255 -17.83 28.87 26.93
CA GLN A 255 -18.52 28.75 25.64
C GLN A 255 -19.99 28.32 25.79
N THR A 256 -20.42 27.97 27.00
CA THR A 256 -21.77 27.43 27.25
C THR A 256 -22.74 28.48 27.83
N ASP A 257 -22.24 29.70 28.07
CA ASP A 257 -22.97 30.89 28.52
C ASP A 257 -23.23 31.88 27.36
#